data_AF-A0A9X6ADS9-F1
#
_entry.id   AF-A0A9X6ADS9-F1
#
_cell.length_a   1.000
_cell.length_b   1.000
_cell.length_c   1.000
_cell.angle_alpha   90.00
_cell.angle_beta   90.00
_cell.angle_gamma   90.00
#
_symmetry.space_group_name_H-M   'P 1'
#
loop_
_entity.id
_entity.type
_entity.pdbx_description
1 polymer ?
#
loop_
_entity_poly.entity_id
_entity_poly.type
_entity_poly.pdbx_seq_one_letter_code
_entity_poly.pdbx_strand_id
1 'polypeptide(L)'
;RVVTATDPYSELWVTVKPHEHATRRGGTIYGAYTSQNTGRLQIQSLGATADFPVANVGDELAGTTAGPLDFNQYGGYTLVASQLGTLEKGDLQRETTRKQSRSELAVATYNVQNLDPGDGTFAAHAAAIVNNLQSPDIVSLEEIQDNNGAKDDGTVAADQTVNKLIDAIVAAGGPKYDWRSID
;
A
#
# COMPACT_ATOMS: atom_id res chain seq x y z
N ARG A 1 3.66 -5.11 -17.10
CA ARG A 1 3.08 -5.54 -15.80
C ARG A 1 3.03 -4.37 -14.82
N VAL A 2 1.92 -4.20 -14.13
CA VAL A 2 1.66 -3.20 -13.08
C VAL A 2 2.40 -3.59 -11.79
N VAL A 3 3.10 -2.64 -11.18
CA VAL A 3 3.93 -2.84 -9.97
C VAL A 3 3.47 -2.00 -8.77
N THR A 4 2.44 -1.17 -8.95
CA THR A 4 1.76 -0.39 -7.90
C THR A 4 0.30 -0.25 -8.29
N ALA A 5 -0.63 -0.25 -7.33
CA ALA A 5 -2.04 -0.02 -7.64
C ALA A 5 -2.26 1.38 -8.25
N THR A 6 -3.33 1.54 -9.03
CA THR A 6 -3.74 2.86 -9.51
C THR A 6 -3.97 3.78 -8.32
N ASP A 7 -3.35 4.96 -8.35
CA ASP A 7 -3.44 5.93 -7.27
C ASP A 7 -4.61 6.93 -7.47
N PRO A 8 -4.91 7.79 -6.48
CA PRO A 8 -6.00 8.76 -6.57
C PRO A 8 -5.83 9.82 -7.67
N TYR A 9 -4.67 9.93 -8.30
CA TYR A 9 -4.38 10.88 -9.38
C TYR A 9 -4.53 10.26 -10.77
N SER A 10 -5.09 9.03 -10.85
CA SER A 10 -5.20 8.27 -12.09
C SER A 10 -3.83 7.97 -12.71
N GLU A 11 -2.86 7.61 -11.86
CA GLU A 11 -1.54 7.18 -12.27
C GLU A 11 -1.31 5.73 -11.85
N LEU A 12 -0.49 5.00 -12.60
CA LEU A 12 -0.01 3.69 -12.19
C LEU A 12 1.44 3.49 -12.61
N TRP A 13 2.13 2.57 -11.94
CA TRP A 13 3.49 2.21 -12.27
C TRP A 13 3.52 0.84 -12.94
N VAL A 14 4.26 0.73 -14.03
CA VAL A 14 4.57 -0.54 -14.70
C VAL A 14 6.05 -0.84 -14.68
N THR A 15 6.38 -2.11 -14.91
CA THR A 15 7.70 -2.52 -15.41
C THR A 15 7.59 -3.05 -16.84
N VAL A 16 8.48 -2.58 -17.71
CA VAL A 16 8.73 -3.16 -19.05
C VAL A 16 9.79 -4.27 -19.03
N LYS A 17 10.42 -4.50 -17.87
CA LYS A 17 11.39 -5.58 -17.62
C LYS A 17 10.85 -6.50 -16.51
N PRO A 18 9.90 -7.40 -16.79
CA PRO A 18 9.17 -8.14 -15.76
C PRO A 18 10.02 -9.07 -14.88
N HIS A 19 11.25 -9.40 -15.30
CA HIS A 19 12.19 -10.22 -14.54
C HIS A 19 13.25 -9.40 -13.77
N GLU A 20 13.36 -8.09 -14.01
CA GLU A 20 14.27 -7.21 -13.28
C GLU A 20 13.72 -7.00 -11.86
N HIS A 21 14.48 -7.46 -10.86
CA HIS A 21 14.16 -7.30 -9.44
C HIS A 21 12.71 -7.67 -9.07
N ALA A 22 12.16 -8.72 -9.69
CA ALA A 22 10.78 -9.12 -9.46
C ALA A 22 10.57 -9.66 -8.04
N THR A 23 9.51 -9.22 -7.37
CA THR A 23 9.08 -9.83 -6.10
C THR A 23 8.15 -11.00 -6.36
N ARG A 24 8.04 -11.94 -5.40
CA ARG A 24 7.11 -13.07 -5.48
C ARG A 24 5.65 -12.64 -5.72
N ARG A 25 5.30 -11.41 -5.35
CA ARG A 25 3.94 -10.84 -5.43
C ARG A 25 3.74 -9.93 -6.64
N GLY A 26 4.66 -9.94 -7.62
CA GLY A 26 4.50 -9.22 -8.88
C GLY A 26 5.03 -7.78 -8.89
N GLY A 27 5.45 -7.26 -7.74
CA GLY A 27 6.11 -5.96 -7.64
C GLY A 27 7.56 -5.97 -8.14
N THR A 28 8.24 -4.84 -7.98
CA THR A 28 9.66 -4.68 -8.31
C THR A 28 10.39 -4.08 -7.10
N ILE A 29 11.38 -4.80 -6.56
CA ILE A 29 12.12 -4.34 -5.38
C ILE A 29 13.18 -3.31 -5.77
N TYR A 30 13.27 -2.22 -5.02
CA TYR A 30 14.41 -1.30 -5.11
C TYR A 30 15.44 -1.69 -4.04
N GLY A 31 16.50 -2.37 -4.47
CA GLY A 31 17.47 -2.95 -3.53
C GLY A 31 18.57 -2.00 -3.07
N ALA A 32 19.05 -1.14 -3.97
CA ALA A 32 20.14 -0.21 -3.72
C ALA A 32 20.25 0.84 -4.84
N TYR A 33 21.04 1.89 -4.61
CA TYR A 33 21.36 2.90 -5.63
C TYR A 33 22.02 2.33 -6.90
N THR A 34 22.73 1.19 -6.77
CA THR A 34 23.37 0.47 -7.89
C THR A 34 22.45 -0.57 -8.55
N SER A 35 21.26 -0.80 -8.00
CA SER A 35 20.29 -1.79 -8.44
C SER A 35 18.96 -1.12 -8.77
N GLN A 36 19.03 -0.11 -9.64
CA GLN A 36 17.85 0.65 -10.07
C GLN A 36 16.93 -0.21 -10.95
N ASN A 37 15.64 0.12 -10.92
CA ASN A 37 14.62 -0.53 -11.73
C ASN A 37 14.52 0.17 -13.08
N THR A 38 15.43 -0.18 -14.00
CA THR A 38 15.55 0.49 -15.30
C THR A 38 14.34 0.27 -16.21
N GLY A 39 13.52 -0.74 -15.91
CA GLY A 39 12.24 -0.98 -16.59
C GLY A 39 11.05 -0.25 -15.98
N ARG A 40 11.20 0.50 -14.87
CA ARG A 40 10.07 1.16 -14.17
C ARG A 40 9.65 2.42 -14.91
N LEU A 41 8.35 2.52 -15.22
CA LEU A 41 7.74 3.61 -15.98
C LEU A 41 6.39 3.96 -15.35
N GLN A 42 6.11 5.25 -15.15
CA GLN A 42 4.78 5.70 -14.77
C GLN A 42 3.90 5.81 -16.02
N ILE A 43 2.63 5.45 -15.89
CA ILE A 43 1.61 5.68 -16.90
C ILE A 43 0.62 6.70 -16.35
N GLN A 44 0.42 7.76 -17.14
CA GLN A 44 -0.68 8.71 -17.02
C GLN A 44 -1.52 8.65 -18.29
N SER A 45 -2.63 9.39 -18.36
CA SER A 45 -3.47 9.46 -19.55
C SER A 45 -3.73 10.91 -19.99
N LEU A 46 -3.74 11.14 -21.30
CA LEU A 46 -4.25 12.37 -21.92
C LEU A 46 -5.79 12.36 -22.07
N GLY A 47 -6.44 11.22 -21.82
CA GLY A 47 -7.88 11.03 -21.89
C GLY A 47 -8.60 11.43 -20.59
N ALA A 48 -9.89 11.09 -20.50
CA ALA A 48 -10.65 11.33 -19.27
C ALA A 48 -10.13 10.43 -18.14
N THR A 49 -10.00 10.98 -16.93
CA THR A 49 -9.57 10.23 -15.73
C THR A 49 -10.50 9.06 -15.41
N ALA A 50 -11.79 9.19 -15.71
CA ALA A 50 -12.79 8.13 -15.54
C ALA A 50 -12.53 6.89 -16.42
N ASP A 51 -11.79 7.05 -17.53
CA ASP A 51 -11.43 5.93 -18.42
C ASP A 51 -10.10 5.28 -18.01
N PHE A 52 -9.41 5.83 -17.01
CA PHE A 52 -8.16 5.26 -16.53
C PHE A 52 -8.41 3.99 -15.71
N PRO A 53 -7.71 2.88 -16.00
CA PRO A 53 -7.98 1.61 -15.38
C PRO A 53 -7.64 1.61 -13.89
N VAL A 54 -8.51 0.96 -13.10
CA VAL A 54 -8.21 0.60 -11.71
C VAL A 54 -7.45 -0.73 -11.71
N ALA A 55 -6.13 -0.64 -11.59
CA ALA A 55 -5.21 -1.76 -11.63
C ALA A 55 -4.64 -2.08 -10.24
N ASN A 56 -4.26 -3.34 -10.04
CA ASN A 56 -3.52 -3.81 -8.88
C ASN A 56 -2.15 -4.35 -9.31
N VAL A 57 -1.25 -4.50 -8.34
CA VAL A 57 0.05 -5.17 -8.56
C VAL A 57 -0.18 -6.53 -9.20
N GLY A 58 0.58 -6.81 -10.27
CA GLY A 58 0.47 -8.06 -11.03
C GLY A 58 -0.47 -8.00 -12.23
N ASP A 59 -1.36 -7.00 -12.33
CA ASP A 59 -2.15 -6.76 -13.54
C ASP A 59 -1.23 -6.42 -14.74
N GLU A 60 -1.73 -6.52 -15.96
CA GLU A 60 -0.99 -6.23 -17.18
C GLU A 60 -1.75 -5.25 -18.08
N LEU A 61 -1.04 -4.30 -18.70
CA LEU A 61 -1.57 -3.51 -19.81
C LEU A 61 -1.16 -4.23 -21.10
N ALA A 62 -2.08 -5.01 -21.65
CA ALA A 62 -1.87 -5.77 -22.88
C ALA A 62 -2.06 -4.89 -24.12
N GLY A 63 -1.32 -5.22 -25.18
CA GLY A 63 -1.30 -4.42 -26.40
C GLY A 63 -0.54 -3.09 -26.25
N THR A 64 -0.83 -2.15 -27.13
CA THR A 64 -0.05 -0.91 -27.22
C THR A 64 -0.53 0.11 -26.22
N THR A 65 0.38 0.52 -25.32
CA THR A 65 0.27 1.76 -24.56
C THR A 65 1.28 2.76 -25.13
N ALA A 66 0.82 3.90 -25.63
CA ALA A 66 1.64 4.86 -26.36
C ALA A 66 1.27 6.30 -26.05
N GLY A 67 2.27 7.17 -26.08
CA GLY A 67 2.14 8.60 -25.82
C GLY A 67 3.52 9.27 -25.75
N PRO A 68 3.58 10.60 -25.54
CA PRO A 68 4.82 11.28 -25.22
C PRO A 68 5.43 10.73 -23.92
N LEU A 69 6.77 10.61 -23.94
CA LEU A 69 7.56 10.28 -22.77
C LEU A 69 8.08 11.57 -22.14
N ASP A 70 7.85 11.74 -20.86
CA ASP A 70 8.30 12.84 -20.02
C ASP A 70 9.20 12.32 -18.89
N PHE A 71 9.84 13.25 -18.17
CA PHE A 71 10.60 12.97 -16.96
C PHE A 71 10.18 13.95 -15.86
N ASN A 72 9.46 13.46 -14.85
CA ASN A 72 9.00 14.30 -13.75
C ASN A 72 10.06 14.37 -12.63
N GLN A 73 10.10 15.50 -11.92
CA GLN A 73 11.10 15.75 -10.88
C GLN A 73 10.94 14.87 -9.62
N TYR A 74 9.81 14.17 -9.46
CA TYR A 74 9.46 13.40 -8.26
C TYR A 74 9.15 11.91 -8.51
N GLY A 75 9.24 11.43 -9.75
CA GLY A 75 8.82 10.08 -10.12
C GLY A 75 9.71 9.38 -11.16
N GLY A 76 10.46 10.11 -12.00
CA GLY A 76 11.25 9.55 -13.08
C GLY A 76 10.52 9.58 -14.42
N TYR A 77 10.71 8.55 -15.25
CA TYR A 77 10.10 8.48 -16.57
C TYR A 77 8.59 8.26 -16.48
N THR A 78 7.83 9.07 -17.22
CA THR A 78 6.37 9.02 -17.29
C THR A 78 5.91 9.00 -18.74
N LEU A 79 5.09 8.03 -19.11
CA LEU A 79 4.43 7.98 -20.40
C LEU A 79 3.01 8.54 -20.25
N VAL A 80 2.73 9.67 -20.90
CA VAL A 80 1.40 10.29 -20.86
C VAL A 80 0.59 9.70 -22.02
N ALA A 81 -0.16 8.64 -21.77
CA ALA A 81 -0.76 7.81 -22.80
C ALA A 81 -1.86 8.56 -23.59
N SER A 82 -1.70 8.64 -24.91
CA SER A 82 -2.80 8.97 -25.85
C SER A 82 -3.55 7.72 -26.30
N GLN A 83 -2.92 6.55 -26.14
CA GLN A 83 -3.51 5.24 -26.33
C GLN A 83 -3.09 4.37 -25.15
N LEU A 84 -4.09 3.74 -24.51
CA LEU A 84 -3.85 2.83 -23.40
C LEU A 84 -4.10 1.39 -23.84
N GLY A 85 -3.24 0.48 -23.37
CA GLY A 85 -3.45 -0.95 -23.52
C GLY A 85 -4.66 -1.43 -22.71
N THR A 86 -5.13 -2.63 -23.02
CA THR A 86 -6.24 -3.26 -22.29
C THR A 86 -5.72 -3.79 -20.96
N LEU A 87 -6.41 -3.50 -19.86
CA LEU A 87 -6.05 -4.08 -18.57
C LEU A 87 -6.47 -5.55 -18.48
N GLU A 88 -5.49 -6.43 -18.29
CA GLU A 88 -5.67 -7.84 -17.96
C GLU A 88 -5.40 -8.06 -16.46
N LYS A 89 -6.29 -8.76 -15.77
CA LYS A 89 -6.21 -8.98 -14.32
C LYS A 89 -5.25 -10.10 -13.97
N GLY A 90 -4.37 -9.84 -12.99
CA GLY A 90 -3.41 -10.82 -12.47
C GLY A 90 -3.93 -11.62 -11.26
N ASP A 91 -5.16 -11.37 -10.82
CA ASP A 91 -5.86 -12.05 -9.71
C ASP A 91 -5.08 -12.15 -8.38
N LEU A 92 -4.18 -11.19 -8.13
CA LEU A 92 -3.40 -11.14 -6.90
C LEU A 92 -4.32 -10.99 -5.68
N GLN A 93 -4.38 -12.03 -4.86
CA GLN A 93 -5.14 -12.01 -3.61
C GLN A 93 -4.33 -11.35 -2.50
N ARG A 94 -5.00 -10.82 -1.47
CA ARG A 94 -4.32 -10.32 -0.26
C ARG A 94 -3.62 -11.47 0.47
N GLU A 95 -2.45 -11.21 1.04
CA GLU A 95 -1.74 -12.20 1.86
C GLU A 95 -2.49 -12.48 3.16
N THR A 96 -2.40 -13.71 3.62
CA THR A 96 -2.80 -14.10 4.98
C THR A 96 -1.75 -15.02 5.56
N THR A 97 -1.65 -15.06 6.88
CA THR A 97 -0.83 -16.02 7.61
C THR A 97 -1.73 -17.05 8.30
N ARG A 98 -1.13 -18.12 8.84
CA ARG A 98 -1.83 -19.00 9.78
C ARG A 98 -1.78 -18.39 11.18
N LYS A 99 -2.74 -18.74 12.03
CA LYS A 99 -2.68 -18.46 13.47
C LYS A 99 -1.48 -19.17 14.11
N GLN A 100 -0.83 -18.51 15.07
CA GLN A 100 0.21 -19.09 15.91
C GLN A 100 -0.31 -20.30 16.69
N SER A 101 0.55 -21.32 16.83
CA SER A 101 0.30 -22.43 17.74
C SER A 101 0.55 -22.04 19.19
N ARG A 102 0.16 -22.90 20.14
CA ARG A 102 0.27 -22.62 21.58
C ARG A 102 1.70 -22.40 22.09
N SER A 103 2.71 -22.80 21.33
CA SER A 103 4.13 -22.69 21.68
C SER A 103 4.88 -21.69 20.81
N GLU A 104 4.17 -20.85 20.05
CA GLU A 104 4.73 -19.83 19.19
C GLU A 104 4.28 -18.43 19.65
N LEU A 105 5.13 -17.44 19.42
CA LEU A 105 4.80 -16.02 19.57
C LEU A 105 4.68 -15.42 18.17
N ALA A 106 3.50 -14.89 17.82
CA ALA A 106 3.31 -14.13 16.59
C ALA A 106 3.66 -12.66 16.81
N VAL A 107 4.58 -12.16 16.00
CA VAL A 107 4.98 -10.74 15.96
C VAL A 107 4.80 -10.24 14.53
N ALA A 108 4.14 -9.09 14.36
CA ALA A 108 3.96 -8.43 13.08
C ALA A 108 4.39 -6.96 13.14
N THR A 109 4.89 -6.44 12.03
CA THR A 109 4.95 -4.98 11.78
C THR A 109 3.84 -4.62 10.81
N TYR A 110 3.18 -3.48 11.03
CA TYR A 110 2.04 -3.08 10.22
C TYR A 110 1.97 -1.56 10.11
N ASN A 111 2.09 -1.07 8.87
CA ASN A 111 1.97 0.34 8.55
C ASN A 111 0.49 0.70 8.33
N VAL A 112 0.01 1.74 9.02
CA VAL A 112 -1.39 2.19 8.98
C VAL A 112 -1.62 3.44 8.12
N GLN A 113 -0.60 3.90 7.39
CA GLN A 113 -0.67 4.98 6.39
C GLN A 113 -1.07 6.35 6.95
N ASN A 114 -0.31 6.84 7.94
CA ASN A 114 -0.53 8.13 8.61
C ASN A 114 -1.90 8.24 9.29
N LEU A 115 -2.34 7.15 9.92
CA LEU A 115 -3.65 7.06 10.54
C LEU A 115 -3.80 8.06 11.68
N ASP A 116 -4.87 8.85 11.66
CA ASP A 116 -5.28 9.80 12.70
C ASP A 116 -6.79 9.67 13.03
N PRO A 117 -7.30 10.30 14.11
CA PRO A 117 -8.69 10.11 14.53
C PRO A 117 -9.75 10.55 13.51
N GLY A 118 -9.39 11.38 12.53
CA GLY A 118 -10.25 11.82 11.42
C GLY A 118 -10.41 10.78 10.31
N ASP A 119 -9.55 9.77 10.24
CA ASP A 119 -9.57 8.78 9.16
C ASP A 119 -10.77 7.82 9.21
N GLY A 120 -11.15 7.36 8.01
CA GLY A 120 -12.20 6.35 7.78
C GLY A 120 -11.70 4.91 7.64
N THR A 121 -10.38 4.68 7.71
CA THR A 121 -9.75 3.39 7.37
C THR A 121 -9.59 2.43 8.55
N PHE A 122 -9.94 2.84 9.78
CA PHE A 122 -9.81 2.02 11.00
C PHE A 122 -10.39 0.61 10.86
N ALA A 123 -11.59 0.47 10.28
CA ALA A 123 -12.23 -0.84 10.11
C ALA A 123 -11.46 -1.73 9.12
N ALA A 124 -10.84 -1.14 8.09
CA ALA A 124 -10.03 -1.88 7.12
C ALA A 124 -8.71 -2.36 7.75
N HIS A 125 -8.04 -1.50 8.53
CA HIS A 125 -6.84 -1.88 9.28
C HIS A 125 -7.13 -2.96 10.33
N ALA A 126 -8.21 -2.80 11.09
CA ALA A 126 -8.67 -3.80 12.05
C ALA A 126 -8.97 -5.16 11.37
N ALA A 127 -9.69 -5.15 10.25
CA ALA A 127 -9.97 -6.36 9.49
C ALA A 127 -8.68 -7.02 8.97
N ALA A 128 -7.68 -6.25 8.54
CA ALA A 128 -6.39 -6.78 8.13
C ALA A 128 -5.63 -7.42 9.30
N ILE A 129 -5.59 -6.76 10.46
CA ILE A 129 -4.95 -7.31 11.67
C ILE A 129 -5.64 -8.60 12.12
N VAL A 130 -6.97 -8.64 12.11
CA VAL A 130 -7.73 -9.81 12.57
C VAL A 130 -7.69 -10.96 11.56
N ASN A 131 -7.97 -10.69 10.29
CA ASN A 131 -8.23 -11.73 9.29
C ASN A 131 -7.00 -12.06 8.41
N ASN A 132 -6.10 -11.10 8.18
CA ASN A 132 -4.91 -11.33 7.35
C ASN A 132 -3.70 -11.67 8.22
N LEU A 133 -3.49 -10.94 9.33
CA LEU A 133 -2.41 -11.22 10.27
C LEU A 133 -2.78 -12.24 11.36
N GLN A 134 -4.05 -12.67 11.40
CA GLN A 134 -4.57 -13.66 12.36
C GLN A 134 -4.46 -13.25 13.83
N SER A 135 -4.57 -11.96 14.14
CA SER A 135 -4.46 -11.40 15.50
C SER A 135 -3.16 -11.85 16.20
N PRO A 136 -1.99 -11.38 15.73
CA PRO A 136 -0.70 -11.75 16.31
C PRO A 136 -0.60 -11.28 17.77
N ASP A 137 0.26 -11.91 18.56
CA ASP A 137 0.39 -11.56 19.99
C ASP A 137 1.01 -10.17 20.19
N ILE A 138 1.88 -9.73 19.27
CA ILE A 138 2.47 -8.39 19.24
C ILE A 138 2.33 -7.79 17.84
N VAL A 139 1.84 -6.55 17.76
CA VAL A 139 1.84 -5.73 16.55
C VAL A 139 2.66 -4.47 16.81
N SER A 140 3.72 -4.27 16.03
CA SER A 140 4.41 -2.99 15.93
C SER A 140 3.72 -2.16 14.84
N LEU A 141 3.18 -1.00 15.20
CA LEU A 141 2.52 -0.10 14.27
C LEU A 141 3.50 0.94 13.73
N GLU A 142 3.39 1.23 12.44
CA GLU A 142 4.14 2.30 11.77
C GLU A 142 3.17 3.34 11.21
N GLU A 143 3.60 4.60 11.16
CA GLU A 143 2.78 5.73 10.68
C GLU A 143 1.45 5.94 11.43
N ILE A 144 1.46 5.76 12.75
CA ILE A 144 0.42 6.34 13.61
C ILE A 144 0.71 7.84 13.71
N GLN A 145 -0.30 8.67 13.48
CA GLN A 145 -0.23 10.11 13.70
C GLN A 145 -0.78 10.49 15.07
N ASP A 146 -0.37 11.68 15.52
CA ASP A 146 -0.86 12.31 16.73
C ASP A 146 -2.37 12.58 16.66
N ASN A 147 -2.96 12.87 17.81
CA ASN A 147 -4.41 13.06 17.97
C ASN A 147 -4.98 14.18 17.09
N ASN A 148 -4.13 15.09 16.60
CA ASN A 148 -4.49 16.21 15.74
C ASN A 148 -4.12 15.97 14.25
N GLY A 149 -3.64 14.77 13.90
CA GLY A 149 -3.22 14.39 12.55
C GLY A 149 -2.01 15.20 12.08
N ALA A 150 -2.04 15.64 10.81
CA ALA A 150 -0.93 16.38 10.20
C ALA A 150 -0.74 17.83 10.71
N LYS A 151 -1.44 18.26 11.77
CA LYS A 151 -1.34 19.63 12.29
C LYS A 151 -0.11 19.77 13.17
N ASP A 152 0.73 20.75 12.85
CA ASP A 152 1.88 21.10 13.69
C ASP A 152 1.48 22.19 14.71
N ASP A 153 0.88 21.76 15.83
CA ASP A 153 0.47 22.65 16.93
C ASP A 153 1.10 22.28 18.29
N GLY A 154 2.08 21.38 18.29
CA GLY A 154 2.77 20.89 19.49
C GLY A 154 2.08 19.72 20.20
N THR A 155 0.95 19.23 19.70
CA THR A 155 0.38 17.93 20.12
C THR A 155 1.29 16.80 19.67
N VAL A 156 1.70 15.93 20.60
CA VAL A 156 2.54 14.74 20.36
C VAL A 156 1.92 13.45 20.93
N ALA A 157 0.68 13.54 21.42
CA ALA A 157 -0.04 12.41 21.98
C ALA A 157 -0.81 11.69 20.87
N ALA A 158 -0.73 10.36 20.81
CA ALA A 158 -1.43 9.51 19.84
C ALA A 158 -2.42 8.52 20.48
N ASP A 159 -2.73 8.70 21.77
CA ASP A 159 -3.56 7.77 22.55
C ASP A 159 -4.98 7.63 21.98
N GLN A 160 -5.57 8.70 21.43
CA GLN A 160 -6.90 8.62 20.81
C GLN A 160 -6.85 7.82 19.51
N THR A 161 -5.83 8.03 18.69
CA THR A 161 -5.62 7.27 17.45
C THR A 161 -5.47 5.77 17.75
N VAL A 162 -4.60 5.41 18.69
CA VAL A 162 -4.33 4.00 19.05
C VAL A 162 -5.55 3.35 19.70
N ASN A 163 -6.22 4.03 20.63
CA ASN A 163 -7.43 3.48 21.27
C ASN A 163 -8.56 3.26 20.26
N LYS A 164 -8.75 4.18 19.29
CA LYS A 164 -9.75 4.01 18.22
C LYS A 164 -9.43 2.80 17.33
N LEU A 165 -8.15 2.52 17.06
CA LEU A 165 -7.74 1.30 16.35
C LEU A 165 -7.98 0.04 17.18
N ILE A 166 -7.66 0.05 18.47
CA ILE A 166 -7.94 -1.08 19.38
C ILE A 166 -9.43 -1.38 19.44
N ASP A 167 -10.28 -0.35 19.57
CA ASP A 167 -11.74 -0.52 19.57
C ASP A 167 -12.25 -1.10 18.24
N ALA A 168 -11.69 -0.66 17.11
CA ALA A 168 -12.01 -1.23 15.80
C ALA A 168 -11.57 -2.69 15.68
N ILE A 169 -10.42 -3.07 16.23
CA ILE A 169 -9.94 -4.47 16.29
C ILE A 169 -10.91 -5.33 17.10
N VAL A 170 -11.36 -4.85 18.27
CA VAL A 170 -12.36 -5.56 19.09
C VAL A 170 -13.68 -5.70 18.33
N ALA A 171 -14.14 -4.64 17.66
CA ALA A 171 -15.35 -4.67 16.85
C ALA A 171 -15.26 -5.64 15.66
N ALA A 172 -14.06 -5.84 15.11
CA ALA A 172 -13.78 -6.83 14.07
C ALA A 172 -13.66 -8.28 14.60
N GLY A 173 -13.81 -8.50 15.91
CA GLY A 173 -13.71 -9.81 16.56
C GLY A 173 -12.30 -10.20 17.01
N GLY A 174 -11.37 -9.24 17.01
CA GLY A 174 -10.01 -9.40 17.51
C GLY A 174 -9.90 -9.22 19.04
N PRO A 175 -8.68 -9.39 19.59
CA PRO A 175 -8.41 -9.14 20.99
C PRO A 175 -8.37 -7.64 21.30
N LYS A 176 -8.57 -7.30 22.57
CA LYS A 176 -8.22 -5.97 23.08
C LYS A 176 -6.73 -5.96 23.40
N TYR A 177 -5.94 -5.22 22.62
CA TYR A 177 -4.51 -5.05 22.88
C TYR A 177 -4.26 -4.03 23.98
N ASP A 178 -3.21 -4.27 24.76
CA ASP A 178 -2.52 -3.21 25.50
C ASP A 178 -1.49 -2.57 24.57
N TRP A 179 -1.20 -1.27 24.74
CA TRP A 179 -0.25 -0.55 23.89
C TRP A 179 0.77 0.25 24.70
N ARG A 180 1.92 0.52 24.08
CA ARG A 180 2.99 1.40 24.59
C ARG A 180 3.59 2.15 23.40
N SER A 181 3.98 3.41 23.62
CA SER A 181 4.79 4.20 22.68
C SER A 181 6.16 4.50 23.26
N ILE A 182 7.05 4.99 22.39
CA ILE A 182 8.30 5.64 22.78
C ILE A 182 8.16 7.07 22.26
N ASP A 183 8.24 8.03 23.17
CA ASP A 183 8.10 9.47 22.89
C ASP A 183 9.47 10.17 23.03
#